data_AF-A0A0F9JUP7-F1
#
_entry.id   AF-A0A0F9JUP7-F1
#
_cell.length_a   1.000
_cell.length_b   1.000
_cell.length_c   1.000
_cell.angle_alpha   90.00
_cell.angle_beta   90.00
_cell.angle_gamma   90.00
#
_symmetry.space_group_name_H-M   'P 1'
#
loop_
_entity.id
_entity.type
_entity.pdbx_description
1 polymer ?
#
loop_
_entity_poly.entity_id
_entity_poly.type
_entity_poly.pdbx_seq_one_letter_code
_entity_poly.pdbx_strand_id
1 'polypeptide(L)' 'LQIVLKMVGCNGQPVAKISDTYPAKGMCTDQSYADYLKKTFDKRISE' A
#
# COMPACT_ATOMS: atom_id res chain seq x y z
N LEU A 1 11.87 21.70 3.27
CA LEU A 1 11.88 20.86 2.05
C LEU A 1 11.17 19.55 2.38
N GLN A 2 10.19 19.13 1.58
CA GLN A 2 9.41 17.91 1.83
C GLN A 2 9.87 16.82 0.86
N ILE A 3 10.80 15.96 1.29
CA ILE A 3 11.37 14.87 0.47
C ILE A 3 11.02 13.54 1.12
N VAL A 4 10.59 12.57 0.31
CA VAL A 4 10.19 11.24 0.78
C VAL A 4 10.86 10.18 -0.09
N LEU A 5 11.48 9.18 0.54
CA LEU A 5 12.03 8.00 -0.12
C LEU A 5 11.27 6.76 0.36
N LYS A 6 10.84 5.90 -0.57
CA LYS A 6 10.11 4.67 -0.26
C LYS A 6 10.51 3.56 -1.24
N MET A 7 10.43 2.30 -0.79
CA MET A 7 10.51 1.15 -1.71
C MET A 7 9.26 1.10 -2.58
N VAL A 8 9.46 0.83 -3.88
CA VAL A 8 8.38 0.65 -4.87
C VAL A 8 8.29 -0.78 -5.39
N GLY A 9 9.30 -1.61 -5.14
CA GLY A 9 9.28 -3.04 -5.47
C GLY A 9 10.32 -3.85 -4.70
N CYS A 10 10.11 -5.16 -4.65
CA CYS A 10 10.99 -6.15 -4.04
C CYS A 10 10.86 -7.48 -4.81
N ASN A 11 11.98 -8.15 -5.11
CA ASN A 11 11.99 -9.42 -5.87
C ASN A 11 11.19 -9.39 -7.20
N GLY A 12 11.24 -8.27 -7.92
CA GLY A 12 10.50 -8.08 -9.17
C GLY A 12 8.99 -7.89 -9.01
N GLN A 13 8.48 -7.74 -7.79
CA GLN A 13 7.07 -7.57 -7.47
C GLN A 13 6.80 -6.19 -6.86
N PRO A 14 5.57 -5.63 -7.00
CA PRO A 14 5.20 -4.38 -6.36
C PRO A 14 5.11 -4.53 -4.84
N VAL A 15 5.38 -3.42 -4.13
CA VAL A 15 5.09 -3.30 -2.69
C VAL A 15 4.14 -2.14 -2.44
N ALA A 16 3.39 -2.18 -1.34
CA ALA A 16 2.44 -1.14 -0.99
C ALA A 16 2.54 -0.76 0.49
N LYS A 17 2.33 0.52 0.77
CA LYS A 17 2.03 1.02 2.11
C LYS A 17 0.54 1.36 2.19
N ILE A 18 -0.19 0.66 3.04
CA ILE A 18 -1.57 0.99 3.43
C ILE A 18 -1.51 1.81 4.72
N SER A 19 -2.37 2.83 4.84
CA SER A 19 -2.43 3.69 6.02
C SER A 19 -3.87 4.12 6.25
N ASP A 20 -4.25 4.20 7.52
CA ASP A 20 -5.56 4.71 7.96
C ASP A 20 -5.70 6.22 7.72
N THR A 21 -4.59 6.91 7.42
CA THR A 21 -4.58 8.34 7.07
C THR A 21 -4.51 8.52 5.55
N TYR A 22 -5.68 8.64 4.90
CA TYR A 22 -5.80 8.98 3.47
C TYR A 22 -6.04 10.49 3.28
N PRO A 23 -5.43 11.15 2.28
CA PRO A 23 -4.59 10.60 1.19
C PRO A 23 -3.08 10.57 1.44
N ALA A 24 -2.59 11.16 2.53
CA ALA A 24 -1.19 11.57 2.63
C ALA A 24 -0.16 10.43 2.86
N LYS A 25 -0.58 9.24 3.32
CA LYS A 25 0.37 8.21 3.78
C LYS A 25 0.29 6.87 3.04
N GLY A 26 -0.71 6.66 2.18
CA GLY A 26 -0.76 5.51 1.27
C GLY A 26 0.23 5.64 0.11
N MET A 27 0.78 4.52 -0.38
CA MET A 27 1.58 4.53 -1.61
C MET A 27 1.67 3.14 -2.24
N CYS A 28 1.38 3.05 -3.53
CA CYS A 28 1.69 1.91 -4.39
C CYS A 28 1.70 2.40 -5.84
N THR A 29 2.58 1.86 -6.68
CA THR A 29 2.59 2.15 -8.13
C THR A 29 1.62 1.28 -8.92
N ASP A 30 1.04 0.27 -8.28
CA ASP A 30 0.05 -0.65 -8.85
C ASP A 30 -1.24 -0.57 -8.03
N GLN A 31 -2.28 0.03 -8.62
CA GLN A 31 -3.57 0.21 -7.96
C GLN A 31 -4.30 -1.11 -7.75
N SER A 32 -4.21 -2.05 -8.69
CA SER A 32 -4.84 -3.37 -8.58
C SER A 32 -4.24 -4.17 -7.42
N TYR A 33 -2.93 -4.10 -7.24
CA TYR A 33 -2.26 -4.70 -6.08
C TYR A 33 -2.67 -4.05 -4.75
N ALA A 34 -2.75 -2.71 -4.71
CA ALA A 34 -3.21 -2.01 -3.51
C ALA A 34 -4.65 -2.39 -3.12
N ASP A 35 -5.55 -2.52 -4.10
CA ASP A 35 -6.95 -2.90 -3.87
C ASP A 35 -7.07 -4.37 -3.45
N TYR A 36 -6.26 -5.25 -4.01
CA TYR A 36 -6.15 -6.64 -3.58
C TYR A 36 -5.73 -6.75 -2.11
N LEU A 37 -4.70 -6.00 -1.70
CA LEU A 37 -4.23 -6.00 -0.31
C LEU A 37 -5.31 -5.46 0.64
N LYS A 38 -5.97 -4.34 0.32
CA LYS A 38 -7.09 -3.82 1.12
C LYS A 38 -8.17 -4.87 1.33
N LYS A 39 -8.65 -5.51 0.25
CA LYS A 39 -9.66 -6.58 0.33
C LYS A 39 -9.19 -7.77 1.18
N THR A 40 -7.91 -8.12 1.09
CA THR A 40 -7.33 -9.27 1.81
C THR A 40 -7.23 -9.00 3.31
N PHE A 41 -6.81 -7.80 3.70
CA PHE A 41 -6.62 -7.44 5.11
C PHE A 41 -7.90 -6.99 5.80
N ASP A 42 -8.84 -6.36 5.08
CA ASP A 42 -10.17 -6.00 5.62
C ASP A 42 -10.92 -7.26 6.10
N LYS A 43 -10.88 -8.34 5.30
CA LYS A 43 -11.48 -9.64 5.67
C LYS A 43 -10.87 -10.29 6.90
N ARG A 44 -9.61 -9.99 7.25
CA ARG A 44 -8.90 -10.57 8.40
C ARG A 44 -9.03 -9.75 9.69
N ILE A 45 -9.55 -8.53 9.60
CA ILE A 45 -9.81 -7.66 10.77
C ILE A 45 -11.20 -7.95 11.35
N SER A 46 -12.09 -8.55 10.55
CA SER A 46 -13.47 -8.92 10.93
C SER A 46 -13.64 -10.36 11.44
N GLU A 47 -12.57 -11.15 11.50
CA GLU A 47 -12.53 -12.52 12.07
C GLU A 47 -11.89 -12.51 13.46
#